data_AF-A0A3E0IM05-F1
#
_entry.id   AF-A0A3E0IM05-F1
#
_cell.length_a   1.000
_cell.length_b   1.000
_cell.length_c   1.000
_cell.angle_alpha   90.00
_cell.angle_beta   90.00
_cell.angle_gamma   90.00
#
_symmetry.space_group_name_H-M   'P 1'
#
loop_
_entity.id
_entity.type
_entity.pdbx_description
1 polymer ?
#
loop_
_entity_poly.entity_id
_entity_poly.type
_entity_poly.pdbx_seq_one_letter_code
_entity_poly.pdbx_strand_id
1 'polypeptide(L)'
;MSNLGNIISVSLRSILKNKRRNIFTMIGIIIGIAAVITIMSLGNGFKQTANKQFSDAGASKDAALINFLADNFDNPNPEPFTDADIDLARQVDGVTDARIKADDTLGLSSEAEIPKKKTDISIVKQKEVTNASEGKGFTTDDNDMKNRVVTISSQVADDLFKGDAVGKTIYIDDMGF
;
A
#
# COMPACT_ATOMS: atom_id res chain seq x y z
N MET A 1 -63.45 -4.22 3.86
CA MET A 1 -61.99 -3.98 3.98
C MET A 1 -61.52 -3.69 5.43
N SER A 2 -62.35 -3.87 6.45
CA SER A 2 -62.06 -3.53 7.86
C SER A 2 -61.36 -4.62 8.68
N ASN A 3 -61.21 -5.84 8.15
CA ASN A 3 -60.69 -6.97 8.91
C ASN A 3 -59.16 -7.00 9.03
N LEU A 4 -58.42 -6.40 8.10
CA LEU A 4 -56.95 -6.48 8.09
C LEU A 4 -56.31 -5.73 9.27
N GLY A 5 -56.80 -4.53 9.57
CA GLY A 5 -56.34 -3.75 10.74
C GLY A 5 -56.64 -4.45 12.06
N ASN A 6 -57.78 -5.13 12.14
CA ASN A 6 -58.16 -5.88 13.34
C ASN A 6 -57.28 -7.14 13.52
N ILE A 7 -56.96 -7.86 12.43
CA ILE A 7 -56.03 -8.99 12.45
C ILE A 7 -54.63 -8.57 12.90
N ILE A 8 -54.10 -7.46 12.35
CA ILE A 8 -52.78 -6.92 12.74
C ILE A 8 -52.77 -6.55 14.24
N SER A 9 -53.83 -5.88 14.72
CA SER A 9 -53.97 -5.50 16.13
C SER A 9 -54.00 -6.72 17.07
N VAL A 10 -54.75 -7.76 16.70
CA VAL A 10 -54.82 -9.01 17.45
C VAL A 10 -53.47 -9.74 17.46
N SER A 11 -52.79 -9.81 16.31
CA SER A 11 -51.47 -10.42 16.20
C SER A 11 -50.41 -9.70 17.03
N LEU A 12 -50.39 -8.36 17.03
CA LEU A 12 -49.47 -7.56 17.86
C LEU A 12 -49.70 -7.80 19.35
N ARG A 13 -50.97 -7.84 19.79
CA ARG A 13 -51.32 -8.18 21.19
C ARG A 13 -50.87 -9.59 21.56
N SER A 14 -51.00 -10.55 20.65
CA SER A 14 -50.53 -11.93 20.86
C SER A 14 -49.00 -11.98 21.00
N ILE A 15 -48.29 -11.20 20.19
CA ILE A 15 -46.82 -11.10 20.27
C ILE A 15 -46.37 -10.53 21.62
N LEU A 16 -47.06 -9.50 22.11
CA LEU A 16 -46.80 -8.85 23.40
C LEU A 16 -47.14 -9.74 24.61
N LYS A 17 -48.02 -10.74 24.47
CA LYS A 17 -48.40 -11.67 25.55
C LYS A 17 -47.29 -12.72 25.80
N ASN A 18 -46.64 -13.21 24.74
CA ASN A 18 -45.61 -14.26 24.82
C ASN A 18 -44.19 -13.71 24.57
N LYS A 19 -43.80 -12.68 25.32
CA LYS A 19 -42.56 -11.92 25.11
C LYS A 19 -41.30 -12.80 25.03
N ARG A 20 -41.13 -13.75 25.96
CA ARG A 20 -39.91 -14.59 26.02
C ARG A 20 -39.71 -15.41 24.75
N ARG A 21 -40.75 -16.14 24.34
CA ARG A 21 -40.70 -16.98 23.14
C ARG A 21 -40.47 -16.14 21.88
N ASN A 22 -41.15 -15.01 21.75
CA ASN A 22 -41.01 -14.16 20.57
C ASN A 22 -39.64 -13.47 20.50
N ILE A 23 -39.04 -13.09 21.63
CA ILE A 23 -37.66 -12.55 21.68
C ILE A 23 -36.68 -13.58 21.13
N PHE A 24 -36.71 -14.84 21.60
CA PHE A 24 -35.79 -15.87 21.12
C PHE A 24 -35.98 -16.20 19.63
N THR A 25 -37.23 -16.19 19.16
CA THR A 25 -37.54 -16.46 17.75
C THR A 25 -37.02 -15.33 16.84
N MET A 26 -37.19 -14.07 17.26
CA MET A 26 -36.67 -12.91 16.51
C MET A 26 -35.15 -12.86 16.52
N ILE A 27 -34.51 -13.10 17.67
CA ILE A 27 -33.04 -13.13 17.78
C ILE A 27 -32.46 -14.19 16.85
N GLY A 28 -33.06 -15.38 16.77
CA GLY A 28 -32.59 -16.44 15.87
C GLY A 28 -32.59 -16.01 14.39
N ILE A 29 -33.66 -15.34 13.95
CA ILE A 29 -33.75 -14.82 12.57
C ILE A 29 -32.75 -13.69 12.34
N ILE A 30 -32.61 -12.76 13.30
CA ILE A 30 -31.67 -11.63 13.19
C ILE A 30 -30.22 -12.13 13.11
N ILE A 31 -29.81 -13.02 14.01
CA ILE A 31 -28.46 -13.59 14.01
C ILE A 31 -28.23 -14.41 12.74
N GLY A 32 -29.21 -15.20 12.30
CA GLY A 32 -29.10 -16.00 11.08
C GLY A 32 -28.84 -15.14 9.84
N ILE A 33 -29.65 -14.09 9.63
CA ILE A 33 -29.49 -13.17 8.48
C ILE A 33 -28.18 -12.37 8.62
N ALA A 34 -27.86 -11.89 9.83
CA ALA A 34 -26.63 -11.14 10.07
C ALA A 34 -25.37 -11.97 9.78
N ALA A 35 -25.33 -13.24 10.19
CA ALA A 35 -24.21 -14.12 9.94
C ALA A 35 -23.99 -14.35 8.43
N VAL A 36 -25.07 -14.59 7.67
CA VAL A 36 -25.01 -14.79 6.21
C VAL A 36 -24.51 -13.53 5.50
N ILE A 37 -25.05 -12.36 5.83
CA ILE A 37 -24.61 -11.09 5.24
C ILE A 37 -23.14 -10.83 5.58
N THR A 38 -22.74 -11.09 6.82
CA THR A 38 -21.36 -10.87 7.29
C THR A 38 -20.38 -11.74 6.53
N ILE A 39 -20.63 -13.05 6.44
CA ILE A 39 -19.70 -13.96 5.74
C ILE A 39 -19.62 -13.67 4.25
N MET A 40 -20.73 -13.30 3.62
CA MET A 40 -20.73 -12.89 2.21
C MET A 40 -19.96 -11.59 1.98
N SER A 41 -20.17 -10.60 2.84
CA SER A 41 -19.46 -9.32 2.75
C SER A 41 -17.96 -9.49 2.98
N LEU A 42 -17.59 -10.27 3.99
CA LEU A 42 -16.20 -10.58 4.29
C LEU A 42 -15.55 -11.37 3.14
N GLY A 43 -16.22 -12.40 2.62
CA GLY A 43 -15.72 -13.20 1.50
C GLY A 43 -15.51 -12.37 0.24
N ASN A 44 -16.48 -11.51 -0.10
CA ASN A 44 -16.37 -10.61 -1.25
C ASN A 44 -15.27 -9.56 -1.06
N GLY A 45 -15.17 -8.96 0.13
CA GLY A 45 -14.11 -8.00 0.45
C GLY A 45 -12.73 -8.63 0.37
N PHE A 46 -12.55 -9.81 0.98
CA PHE A 46 -11.29 -10.55 0.91
C PHE A 46 -10.92 -10.92 -0.53
N LYS A 47 -11.88 -11.43 -1.31
CA LYS A 47 -11.67 -11.73 -2.73
C LYS A 47 -11.22 -10.50 -3.51
N GLN A 48 -11.84 -9.35 -3.27
CA GLN A 48 -11.46 -8.11 -3.92
C GLN A 48 -10.05 -7.66 -3.53
N THR A 49 -9.71 -7.70 -2.25
CA THR A 49 -8.37 -7.32 -1.75
C THR A 49 -7.29 -8.26 -2.29
N ALA A 50 -7.52 -9.57 -2.23
CA ALA A 50 -6.59 -10.55 -2.78
C ALA A 50 -6.40 -10.33 -4.29
N ASN A 51 -7.48 -10.14 -5.05
CA ASN A 51 -7.37 -9.84 -6.48
C ASN A 51 -6.60 -8.56 -6.77
N LYS A 52 -6.80 -7.48 -5.98
CA LYS A 52 -6.01 -6.25 -6.11
C LYS A 52 -4.53 -6.50 -5.85
N GLN A 53 -4.20 -7.16 -4.74
CA GLN A 53 -2.81 -7.47 -4.39
C GLN A 53 -2.12 -8.35 -5.46
N PHE A 54 -2.80 -9.37 -5.97
CA PHE A 54 -2.26 -10.20 -7.05
C PHE A 54 -2.12 -9.43 -8.37
N SER A 55 -3.07 -8.55 -8.68
CA SER A 55 -2.99 -7.66 -9.86
C SER A 55 -1.84 -6.65 -9.75
N ASP A 56 -1.62 -6.07 -8.57
CA ASP A 56 -0.55 -5.09 -8.31
C ASP A 56 0.83 -5.76 -8.31
N ALA A 57 0.90 -7.00 -7.83
CA ALA A 57 2.07 -7.88 -7.95
C ALA A 57 2.31 -8.36 -9.40
N GLY A 58 1.43 -8.02 -10.34
CA GLY A 58 1.47 -8.45 -11.74
C GLY A 58 1.38 -9.96 -11.94
N ALA A 59 0.81 -10.66 -10.96
CA ALA A 59 0.48 -12.08 -10.99
C ALA A 59 -0.98 -12.33 -11.42
N SER A 60 -1.60 -11.39 -12.15
CA SER A 60 -2.91 -11.60 -12.76
C SER A 60 -2.77 -12.33 -14.09
N LYS A 61 -3.77 -13.13 -14.45
CA LYS A 61 -3.81 -13.87 -15.73
C LYS A 61 -3.78 -12.96 -16.96
N ASP A 62 -4.04 -11.67 -16.78
CA ASP A 62 -4.25 -10.68 -17.83
C ASP A 62 -3.14 -9.60 -17.84
N ALA A 63 -2.08 -9.75 -17.04
CA ALA A 63 -0.95 -8.82 -17.01
C ALA A 63 0.36 -9.57 -17.29
N ALA A 64 1.18 -9.01 -18.19
CA ALA A 64 2.55 -9.45 -18.41
C ALA A 64 3.50 -8.45 -17.76
N LEU A 65 4.35 -8.94 -16.85
CA LEU A 65 5.46 -8.16 -16.31
C LEU A 65 6.73 -8.48 -17.10
N ILE A 66 7.32 -7.45 -17.69
CA ILE A 66 8.63 -7.53 -18.32
C ILE A 66 9.61 -6.86 -17.38
N ASN A 67 10.57 -7.63 -16.88
CA ASN A 67 11.66 -7.10 -16.07
C ASN A 67 12.95 -7.11 -16.90
N PHE A 68 13.73 -6.04 -16.82
CA PHE A 68 15.02 -5.95 -17.47
C PHE A 68 16.11 -6.13 -16.42
N LEU A 69 16.92 -7.17 -16.58
CA LEU A 69 18.14 -7.36 -15.80
C LEU A 69 19.33 -7.08 -16.71
N ALA A 70 20.15 -6.10 -16.34
CA ALA A 70 21.38 -5.82 -17.05
C ALA A 70 22.37 -6.97 -16.87
N ASP A 71 22.99 -7.41 -17.96
CA ASP A 71 23.96 -8.52 -17.95
C ASP A 71 25.31 -8.08 -17.32
N ASN A 72 25.62 -6.77 -17.37
CA ASN A 72 26.79 -6.17 -16.74
C ASN A 72 26.34 -5.18 -15.65
N PHE A 73 26.71 -5.45 -14.41
CA PHE A 73 26.40 -4.61 -13.24
C PHE A 73 27.24 -3.34 -13.14
N ASP A 74 28.30 -3.21 -13.95
CA ASP A 74 29.21 -2.05 -13.90
C ASP A 74 28.59 -0.77 -14.48
N ASN A 75 27.59 -0.90 -15.37
CA ASN A 75 26.85 0.24 -15.91
C ASN A 75 25.42 -0.16 -16.29
N PRO A 76 24.55 -0.40 -15.30
CA PRO A 76 23.17 -0.77 -15.57
C PRO A 76 22.46 0.42 -16.24
N ASN A 77 21.73 0.18 -17.33
CA ASN A 77 20.85 1.19 -17.89
C ASN A 77 19.68 1.40 -16.90
N PRO A 78 19.56 2.57 -16.25
CA PRO A 78 18.51 2.81 -15.25
C PRO A 78 17.12 2.91 -15.88
N GLU A 79 17.04 3.20 -17.19
CA GLU A 79 15.80 3.34 -17.94
C GLU A 79 15.83 2.44 -19.19
N PRO A 80 15.62 1.12 -19.02
CA PRO A 80 15.74 0.15 -20.10
C PRO A 80 14.57 0.17 -21.10
N PHE A 81 13.48 0.85 -20.76
CA PHE A 81 12.29 0.97 -21.60
C PHE A 81 12.04 2.44 -21.93
N THR A 82 11.80 2.72 -23.21
CA THR A 82 11.45 4.06 -23.71
C THR A 82 9.95 4.14 -24.00
N ASP A 83 9.42 5.36 -24.15
CA ASP A 83 8.01 5.56 -24.53
C ASP A 83 7.67 4.88 -25.87
N ALA A 84 8.62 4.83 -26.81
CA ALA A 84 8.46 4.15 -28.08
C ALA A 84 8.22 2.63 -27.91
N ASP A 85 8.89 1.99 -26.94
CA ASP A 85 8.70 0.58 -26.63
C ASP A 85 7.30 0.30 -26.09
N ILE A 86 6.76 1.23 -25.29
CA ILE A 86 5.39 1.15 -24.76
C ILE A 86 4.35 1.32 -25.87
N ASP A 87 4.58 2.26 -26.79
CA ASP A 87 3.68 2.45 -27.93
C ASP A 87 3.67 1.26 -28.89
N LEU A 88 4.80 0.55 -29.02
CA LEU A 88 4.85 -0.74 -29.72
C LEU A 88 4.07 -1.82 -28.96
N ALA A 89 4.21 -1.89 -27.63
CA ALA A 89 3.47 -2.86 -26.82
C ALA A 89 1.95 -2.64 -26.91
N ARG A 90 1.47 -1.38 -26.95
CA ARG A 90 0.04 -1.05 -27.13
C ARG A 90 -0.54 -1.48 -28.48
N GLN A 91 0.30 -1.63 -29.50
CA GLN A 91 -0.15 -2.04 -30.84
C GLN A 91 -0.31 -3.56 -30.97
N VAL A 92 0.16 -4.34 -30.00
CA VAL A 92 0.01 -5.80 -30.00
C VAL A 92 -1.47 -6.14 -29.77
N ASP A 93 -2.00 -7.02 -30.62
CA ASP A 93 -3.40 -7.46 -30.54
C ASP A 93 -3.70 -8.12 -29.19
N GLY A 94 -4.77 -7.68 -28.53
CA GLY A 94 -5.14 -8.10 -27.17
C GLY A 94 -4.56 -7.25 -26.03
N VAL A 95 -3.64 -6.31 -26.29
CA VAL A 95 -3.14 -5.39 -25.26
C VAL A 95 -4.11 -4.22 -25.09
N THR A 96 -4.74 -4.13 -23.92
CA THR A 96 -5.67 -3.01 -23.60
C THR A 96 -4.93 -1.79 -23.06
N ASP A 97 -3.85 -2.01 -22.32
CA ASP A 97 -3.01 -0.95 -21.75
C ASP A 97 -1.57 -1.46 -21.61
N ALA A 98 -0.62 -0.54 -21.74
CA ALA A 98 0.79 -0.78 -21.47
C ALA A 98 1.40 0.48 -20.85
N ARG A 99 2.21 0.28 -19.81
CA ARG A 99 2.83 1.34 -19.03
C ARG A 99 4.13 0.84 -18.40
N ILE A 100 5.10 1.73 -18.27
CA ILE A 100 6.29 1.47 -17.46
C ILE A 100 5.85 1.51 -16.00
N LYS A 101 6.02 0.38 -15.29
CA LYS A 101 5.86 0.36 -13.83
C LYS A 101 7.14 0.99 -13.26
N ALA A 102 7.07 2.28 -12.95
CA ALA A 102 8.09 2.91 -12.13
C ALA A 102 8.05 2.24 -10.75
N ASP A 103 9.01 1.37 -10.50
CA ASP A 103 9.19 0.81 -9.18
C ASP A 103 9.94 1.83 -8.33
N ASP A 104 9.20 2.79 -7.78
CA ASP A 104 9.73 3.78 -6.83
C ASP A 104 10.20 3.10 -5.51
N THR A 105 10.16 1.76 -5.41
CA THR A 105 10.55 1.00 -4.22
C THR A 105 11.83 0.18 -4.38
N LEU A 106 12.43 0.14 -5.57
CA LEU A 106 13.77 -0.44 -5.75
C LEU A 106 14.81 0.48 -5.13
N GLY A 107 15.02 0.30 -3.83
CA GLY A 107 16.05 1.01 -3.10
C GLY A 107 17.43 0.44 -3.42
N LEU A 108 18.40 1.31 -3.73
CA LEU A 108 19.79 0.90 -3.87
C LEU A 108 20.33 0.56 -2.48
N SER A 109 20.85 -0.66 -2.31
CA SER A 109 21.54 -1.03 -1.08
C SER A 109 22.88 -0.29 -1.00
N SER A 110 23.12 0.38 0.12
CA SER A 110 24.35 1.14 0.39
C SER A 110 24.73 0.99 1.85
N GLU A 111 25.99 1.27 2.18
CA GLU A 111 26.43 1.41 3.56
C GLU A 111 26.37 2.88 3.98
N ALA A 112 25.81 3.16 5.14
CA ALA A 112 25.88 4.47 5.76
C ALA A 112 26.78 4.43 6.99
N GLU A 113 27.61 5.45 7.13
CA GLU A 113 28.61 5.51 8.19
C GLU A 113 28.70 6.87 8.89
N ILE A 114 29.05 6.77 10.16
CA ILE A 114 29.57 7.86 10.98
C ILE A 114 30.96 7.41 11.47
N PRO A 115 31.83 8.32 11.95
CA PRO A 115 33.23 7.99 12.31
C PRO A 115 33.44 6.81 13.28
N LYS A 116 32.38 6.30 13.93
CA LYS A 116 32.42 5.22 14.92
C LYS A 116 31.45 4.06 14.68
N LYS A 117 30.57 4.12 13.66
CA LYS A 117 29.53 3.10 13.43
C LYS A 117 29.10 3.08 11.96
N LYS A 118 28.84 1.89 11.43
CA LYS A 118 28.33 1.62 10.08
C LYS A 118 26.97 0.90 10.18
N THR A 119 26.10 1.09 9.21
CA THR A 119 24.82 0.37 9.09
C THR A 119 24.41 0.24 7.63
N ASP A 120 23.82 -0.89 7.28
CA ASP A 120 23.26 -1.11 5.94
C ASP A 120 21.97 -0.32 5.77
N ILE A 121 21.85 0.40 4.66
CA ILE A 121 20.67 1.19 4.31
C ILE A 121 20.17 0.85 2.91
N SER A 122 18.89 1.13 2.67
CA SER A 122 18.28 1.06 1.35
C SER A 122 17.84 2.47 0.94
N ILE A 123 18.43 2.97 -0.14
CA ILE A 123 18.20 4.33 -0.65
C ILE A 123 17.09 4.30 -1.66
N VAL A 124 15.95 4.86 -1.30
CA VAL A 124 14.78 4.94 -2.18
C VAL A 124 14.71 6.31 -2.84
N LYS A 125 14.54 6.34 -4.17
CA LYS A 125 14.38 7.58 -4.92
C LYS A 125 12.99 8.17 -4.64
N GLN A 126 12.95 9.34 -3.99
CA GLN A 126 11.71 10.09 -3.78
C GLN A 126 11.87 11.53 -4.24
N LYS A 127 10.80 12.13 -4.78
CA LYS A 127 10.80 13.52 -5.24
C LYS A 127 10.85 14.51 -4.09
N GLU A 128 10.14 14.20 -3.00
CA GLU A 128 10.09 14.99 -1.78
C GLU A 128 9.64 14.11 -0.61
N VAL A 129 10.03 14.50 0.60
CA VAL A 129 9.55 13.90 1.85
C VAL A 129 9.20 15.03 2.81
N THR A 130 7.92 15.36 2.95
CA THR A 130 7.48 16.49 3.80
C THR A 130 7.08 16.07 5.22
N ASN A 131 6.74 14.80 5.41
CA ASN A 131 6.20 14.27 6.67
C ASN A 131 7.28 13.54 7.48
N ALA A 132 8.32 14.26 7.90
CA ALA A 132 9.32 13.72 8.81
C ALA A 132 8.80 13.77 10.26
N SER A 133 9.05 12.71 11.04
CA SER A 133 8.70 12.67 12.46
C SER A 133 9.46 13.73 13.28
N GLU A 134 10.72 13.96 12.91
CA GLU A 134 11.59 14.98 13.51
C GLU A 134 12.33 15.76 12.42
N GLY A 135 12.55 17.06 12.66
CA GLY A 135 13.22 17.94 11.71
C GLY A 135 12.32 18.35 10.53
N LYS A 136 12.95 18.60 9.38
CA LYS A 136 12.30 18.86 8.10
C LYS A 136 12.85 17.84 7.13
N GLY A 137 11.99 17.17 6.36
CA GLY A 137 12.47 16.36 5.25
C GLY A 137 12.89 17.25 4.08
N PHE A 138 13.15 16.65 2.92
CA PHE A 138 13.65 17.36 1.75
C PHE A 138 12.53 17.68 0.75
N THR A 139 12.73 18.76 -0.01
CA THR A 139 11.80 19.25 -1.02
C THR A 139 12.32 19.04 -2.43
N THR A 140 11.47 19.29 -3.43
CA THR A 140 11.90 19.29 -4.83
C THR A 140 12.97 20.37 -5.09
N ASP A 141 12.88 21.53 -4.44
CA ASP A 141 13.87 22.60 -4.56
C ASP A 141 15.25 22.15 -4.04
N ASP A 142 15.29 21.36 -2.96
CA ASP A 142 16.54 20.79 -2.44
C ASP A 142 17.21 19.86 -3.45
N ASN A 143 16.42 19.07 -4.17
CA ASN A 143 16.90 18.20 -5.23
C ASN A 143 17.42 19.01 -6.43
N ASP A 144 16.70 20.05 -6.85
CA ASP A 144 17.08 20.91 -7.98
C ASP A 144 18.36 21.72 -7.68
N MET A 145 18.50 22.22 -6.45
CA MET A 145 19.69 22.94 -5.98
C MET A 145 20.85 22.01 -5.59
N LYS A 146 20.63 20.69 -5.60
CA LYS A 146 21.58 19.67 -5.12
C LYS A 146 22.05 19.94 -3.69
N ASN A 147 21.14 20.38 -2.84
CA ASN A 147 21.39 20.54 -1.42
C ASN A 147 21.69 19.16 -0.81
N ARG A 148 22.73 19.10 0.02
CA ARG A 148 23.10 17.87 0.72
C ARG A 148 22.24 17.75 1.96
N VAL A 149 21.08 17.13 1.79
CA VAL A 149 20.12 16.83 2.85
C VAL A 149 19.61 15.40 2.65
N VAL A 150 19.35 14.71 3.75
CA VAL A 150 18.83 13.34 3.71
C VAL A 150 17.77 13.15 4.79
N THR A 151 16.73 12.39 4.47
CA THR A 151 15.74 11.92 5.44
C THR A 151 15.98 10.43 5.67
N ILE A 152 16.23 10.06 6.92
CA ILE A 152 16.53 8.67 7.32
C ILE A 152 15.36 8.05 8.09
N SER A 153 15.29 6.73 8.12
CA SER A 153 14.31 6.01 8.94
C SER A 153 14.65 6.10 10.43
N SER A 154 13.63 5.92 11.29
CA SER A 154 13.83 5.91 12.75
C SER A 154 14.86 4.87 13.19
N GLN A 155 14.92 3.72 12.51
CA GLN A 155 15.88 2.67 12.83
C GLN A 155 17.32 3.12 12.59
N VAL A 156 17.59 3.77 11.45
CA VAL A 156 18.93 4.31 11.13
C VAL A 156 19.30 5.44 12.10
N ALA A 157 18.33 6.28 12.48
CA ALA A 157 18.53 7.33 13.48
C ALA A 157 18.89 6.75 14.86
N ASP A 158 18.19 5.71 15.30
CA ASP A 158 18.47 5.01 16.56
C ASP A 158 19.82 4.31 16.53
N ASP A 159 20.14 3.66 15.41
CA ASP A 159 21.38 2.93 15.26
C ASP A 159 22.59 3.87 15.25
N LEU A 160 22.61 4.86 14.37
CA LEU A 160 23.79 5.72 14.22
C LEU A 160 23.85 6.82 15.28
N PHE A 161 22.70 7.36 15.68
CA PHE A 161 22.65 8.59 16.47
C PHE A 161 21.91 8.47 17.81
N LYS A 162 21.42 7.28 18.18
CA LYS A 162 20.59 7.04 19.37
C LYS A 162 19.33 7.93 19.39
N GLY A 163 18.74 8.15 18.22
CA GLY A 163 17.51 8.93 18.02
C GLY A 163 17.75 10.39 17.66
N ASP A 164 18.86 11.00 18.07
CA ASP A 164 19.16 12.41 17.81
C ASP A 164 19.94 12.59 16.49
N ALA A 165 19.25 12.51 15.36
CA ALA A 165 19.90 12.55 14.03
C ALA A 165 19.91 13.94 13.36
N VAL A 166 19.05 14.87 13.81
CA VAL A 166 18.85 16.16 13.11
C VAL A 166 20.10 17.04 13.20
N GLY A 167 20.60 17.50 12.05
CA GLY A 167 21.75 18.40 11.95
C GLY A 167 23.12 17.71 12.09
N LYS A 168 23.16 16.37 12.15
CA LYS A 168 24.40 15.59 12.12
C LYS A 168 24.67 15.08 10.71
N THR A 169 25.94 14.93 10.39
CA THR A 169 26.37 14.42 9.08
C THR A 169 26.41 12.91 9.08
N ILE A 170 25.86 12.32 8.02
CA ILE A 170 25.96 10.90 7.69
C ILE A 170 26.70 10.75 6.37
N TYR A 171 27.60 9.77 6.27
CA TYR A 171 28.32 9.50 5.03
C TYR A 171 27.69 8.30 4.34
N ILE A 172 27.45 8.43 3.04
CA ILE A 172 26.93 7.40 2.15
C ILE A 172 27.86 7.39 0.94
N ASP A 173 28.55 6.27 0.67
CA ASP A 173 29.55 6.14 -0.40
C ASP A 173 30.56 7.30 -0.45
N ASP A 174 31.22 7.57 0.69
CA ASP A 174 32.19 8.66 0.89
C ASP A 174 31.63 10.10 0.71
N MET A 175 30.32 10.25 0.50
CA MET A 175 29.65 11.56 0.42
C MET A 175 28.88 11.88 1.70
N GLY A 176 29.18 13.03 2.30
CA GLY A 176 28.49 13.53 3.49
C GLY A 176 27.21 14.28 3.15
N PHE A 177 26.12 13.88 3.81
CA PHE A 177 24.80 14.50 3.78
C PHE A 177 24.41 15.03 5.17
#